data_AF-A0A2N5BLM4-F1
#
_entry.id   AF-A0A2N5BLM4-F1
#
_cell.length_a   1.000
_cell.length_b   1.000
_cell.length_c   1.000
_cell.angle_alpha   90.00
_cell.angle_beta   90.00
_cell.angle_gamma   90.00
#
_symmetry.space_group_name_H-M   'P 1'
#
loop_
_entity.id
_entity.type
_entity.pdbx_description
1 polymer ?
#
loop_
_entity_poly.entity_id
_entity_poly.type
_entity_poly.pdbx_seq_one_letter_code
_entity_poly.pdbx_strand_id
1 'polypeptide(L)'
;MEASEKQCPYCAETIKAEAIRCKHCQVSLLTGTADGVPPPKSKKSIWPWLILTPLLLLGALMVIGAMSGPPDEKSKARAAIDLCWEGVDDELQSLSTRRFVRGTCQMMVEKFEAKYGPSPSLRRD
;
A
#
# COMPACT_ATOMS: atom_id res chain seq x y z
N MET A 1 36.20 -5.19 32.07
CA MET A 1 37.07 -4.73 30.98
C MET A 1 36.27 -3.71 30.18
N GLU A 2 36.54 -2.43 30.42
CA GLU A 2 35.91 -1.30 29.70
C GLU A 2 36.39 -1.34 28.24
N ALA A 3 35.50 -1.65 27.31
CA ALA A 3 35.82 -1.64 25.89
C ALA A 3 35.81 -0.19 25.40
N SER A 4 36.96 0.49 25.52
CA SER A 4 37.13 1.83 24.94
C SER A 4 36.93 1.76 23.42
N GLU A 5 36.16 2.69 22.86
CA GLU A 5 35.87 2.79 21.44
C GLU A 5 36.51 4.07 20.87
N LYS A 6 36.94 4.03 19.61
CA LYS A 6 37.50 5.17 18.87
C LYS A 6 36.95 5.22 17.45
N GLN A 7 37.00 6.39 16.82
CA GLN A 7 36.62 6.53 15.41
C GLN A 7 37.78 6.11 14.51
N CYS A 8 37.48 5.39 13.43
CA CYS A 8 38.47 5.06 12.42
C CYS A 8 38.83 6.32 11.61
N PRO A 9 40.11 6.72 11.50
CA PRO A 9 40.51 7.94 10.78
C PRO A 9 40.28 7.88 9.26
N TYR A 10 39.95 6.71 8.71
CA TYR A 10 39.80 6.50 7.27
C TYR A 10 38.34 6.44 6.82
N CYS A 11 37.47 5.75 7.56
CA CYS A 11 36.05 5.59 7.23
C CYS A 11 35.09 6.28 8.21
N ALA A 12 35.61 6.89 9.28
CA ALA A 12 34.86 7.58 10.33
C ALA A 12 33.85 6.71 11.10
N GLU A 13 33.97 5.39 11.00
CA GLU A 13 33.10 4.46 11.75
C GLU A 13 33.71 4.09 13.11
N THR A 14 32.83 3.80 14.08
CA THR A 14 33.21 3.39 15.43
C THR A 14 33.85 2.01 15.44
N ILE A 15 35.02 1.91 16.05
CA ILE A 15 35.80 0.68 16.19
C ILE A 15 36.29 0.53 17.62
N LYS A 16 36.61 -0.70 18.03
CA LYS A 16 37.27 -0.94 19.32
C LYS A 16 38.61 -0.21 19.37
N ALA A 17 38.96 0.38 20.50
CA ALA A 17 40.22 1.11 20.68
C ALA A 17 41.45 0.22 20.41
N GLU A 18 41.34 -1.06 20.74
CA GLU A 18 42.35 -2.11 20.52
C GLU A 18 42.37 -2.65 19.07
N ALA A 19 41.49 -2.18 18.18
CA ALA A 19 41.42 -2.70 16.82
C ALA A 19 42.70 -2.38 16.03
N ILE A 20 43.30 -3.42 15.45
CA ILE A 20 44.44 -3.31 14.52
C ILE A 20 43.97 -3.12 13.08
N ARG A 21 42.81 -3.69 12.72
CA ARG A 21 42.15 -3.54 11.41
C ARG A 21 40.71 -3.07 11.58
N CYS A 22 40.29 -2.13 10.74
CA CYS A 22 38.91 -1.66 10.74
C CYS A 22 37.98 -2.70 10.08
N LYS A 23 36.89 -3.10 10.74
CA LYS A 23 35.89 -4.02 10.15
C LYS A 23 35.19 -3.43 8.92
N HIS A 24 35.06 -2.10 8.85
CA HIS A 24 34.29 -1.40 7.82
C HIS A 24 35.07 -1.16 6.53
N CYS A 25 36.34 -0.74 6.62
CA CYS A 25 37.18 -0.46 5.45
C CYS A 25 38.38 -1.39 5.30
N GLN A 26 38.58 -2.34 6.22
CA GLN A 26 39.65 -3.35 6.21
C GLN A 26 41.09 -2.79 6.24
N VAL A 27 41.24 -1.47 6.40
CA VAL A 27 42.56 -0.83 6.52
C VAL A 27 43.19 -1.14 7.89
N SER A 28 44.50 -1.35 7.89
CA SER A 28 45.30 -1.53 9.09
C SER A 28 45.63 -0.18 9.72
N LEU A 29 45.49 -0.04 11.04
CA LEU A 29 45.69 1.20 11.79
C LEU A 29 47.12 1.35 12.35
N LEU A 30 47.90 0.25 12.37
CA LEU A 30 49.29 0.24 12.85
C LEU A 30 50.28 0.76 11.81
N THR A 31 49.98 0.54 10.54
CA THR A 31 50.82 0.90 9.42
C THR A 31 50.01 1.92 8.64
N GLY A 32 50.20 3.20 8.96
CA GLY A 32 49.65 4.27 8.15
C GLY A 32 50.05 4.01 6.70
N THR A 33 49.09 3.56 5.89
CA THR A 33 49.23 3.23 4.46
C THR A 33 50.32 2.20 4.12
N ALA A 34 49.99 0.90 4.04
CA ALA A 34 50.90 -0.08 3.43
C ALA A 34 50.73 -0.22 1.91
N ASP A 35 49.54 0.04 1.34
CA ASP A 35 49.26 -0.47 -0.01
C ASP A 35 48.84 0.59 -1.05
N GLY A 36 48.91 1.89 -0.77
CA GLY A 36 48.65 2.95 -1.77
C GLY A 36 47.26 2.94 -2.44
N VAL A 37 46.37 2.02 -2.07
CA VAL A 37 45.02 1.89 -2.61
C VAL A 37 44.07 2.77 -1.78
N PRO A 38 43.32 3.71 -2.39
CA PRO A 38 42.34 4.51 -1.67
C PRO A 38 41.23 3.61 -1.10
N PRO A 39 40.84 3.79 0.17
CA PRO A 39 39.86 2.91 0.81
C PRO A 39 38.48 3.03 0.13
N PRO A 40 37.79 1.91 -0.15
CA PRO A 40 36.44 1.96 -0.71
C PRO A 40 35.48 2.57 0.32
N LYS A 41 34.75 3.62 -0.07
CA LYS A 41 33.78 4.30 0.81
C LYS A 41 32.68 3.34 1.25
N SER A 42 32.34 3.35 2.54
CA SER A 42 31.20 2.60 3.08
C SER A 42 29.91 3.12 2.44
N LYS A 43 29.19 2.25 1.73
CA LYS A 43 27.83 2.56 1.27
C LYS A 43 26.96 2.65 2.52
N LYS A 44 26.50 3.86 2.86
CA LYS A 44 25.45 4.06 3.87
C LYS A 44 24.32 3.08 3.56
N SER A 45 23.94 2.28 4.57
CA SER A 45 22.96 1.22 4.42
C SER A 45 21.65 1.81 3.91
N ILE A 46 21.36 1.56 2.63
CA ILE A 46 20.10 1.93 1.95
C ILE A 46 18.94 1.02 2.43
N TRP A 47 19.26 -0.05 3.15
CA TRP A 47 18.32 -1.05 3.64
C TRP A 47 17.28 -0.52 4.63
N PRO A 48 17.61 0.30 5.65
CA PRO A 48 16.60 0.95 6.49
C PRO A 48 15.67 1.87 5.70
N TRP A 49 16.15 2.55 4.65
CA TRP A 49 15.31 3.41 3.82
C TRP A 49 14.34 2.60 2.97
N LEU A 50 14.78 1.49 2.38
CA LEU A 50 13.93 0.58 1.60
C LEU A 50 12.78 -0.05 2.40
N ILE A 51 12.90 -0.18 3.72
CA ILE A 51 11.84 -0.73 4.58
C ILE A 51 10.95 0.39 5.15
N LEU A 52 11.54 1.52 5.54
CA LEU A 52 10.79 2.62 6.16
C LEU A 52 9.85 3.32 5.16
N THR A 53 10.31 3.52 3.93
CA THR A 53 9.54 4.21 2.89
C THR A 53 8.23 3.48 2.52
N PRO A 54 8.22 2.17 2.19
CA PRO A 54 6.95 1.47 1.89
C PRO A 54 6.05 1.35 3.12
N LEU A 55 6.60 1.21 4.33
CA LEU A 55 5.80 1.15 5.56
C LEU A 55 5.07 2.48 5.80
N LEU A 56 5.77 3.60 5.61
CA LEU A 56 5.20 4.94 5.74
C LEU A 56 4.18 5.23 4.62
N LEU A 57 4.45 4.79 3.39
CA LEU A 57 3.52 4.92 2.27
C LEU A 57 2.22 4.12 2.51
N LEU A 58 2.35 2.87 2.96
CA LEU A 58 1.21 2.00 3.29
C LEU A 58 0.38 2.59 4.45
N GLY A 59 1.05 3.10 5.49
CA GLY A 59 0.40 3.79 6.60
C GLY A 59 -0.38 5.03 6.14
N ALA A 60 0.22 5.85 5.27
CA ALA A 60 -0.46 7.01 4.70
C ALA A 60 -1.69 6.61 3.86
N LEU A 61 -1.60 5.55 3.07
CA LEU A 61 -2.70 5.04 2.24
C LEU A 61 -3.87 4.54 3.09
N MET A 62 -3.59 3.88 4.22
CA MET A 62 -4.59 3.49 5.22
C MET A 62 -5.30 4.70 5.85
N VAL A 63 -4.57 5.77 6.17
CA VAL A 63 -5.17 7.01 6.71
C VAL A 63 -6.06 7.69 5.67
N ILE A 64 -5.62 7.79 4.42
CA ILE A 64 -6.43 8.33 3.32
C ILE A 64 -7.70 7.49 3.13
N GLY A 65 -7.57 6.16 3.16
CA GLY A 65 -8.71 5.24 3.11
C GLY A 65 -9.74 5.47 4.22
N ALA A 66 -9.26 5.70 5.45
CA ALA A 66 -10.12 6.01 6.59
C ALA A 66 -10.85 7.37 6.42
N MET A 67 -10.23 8.34 5.75
CA MET A 67 -10.87 9.64 5.46
C MET A 67 -11.84 9.57 4.27
N SER A 68 -11.68 8.62 3.35
CA SER A 68 -12.56 8.46 2.18
C SER A 68 -13.94 7.83 2.48
N GLY A 69 -14.19 7.40 3.73
CA GLY A 69 -15.49 6.88 4.17
C GLY A 69 -15.92 5.58 3.48
N PRO A 70 -16.90 4.84 4.04
CA PRO A 70 -17.48 3.70 3.34
C PRO A 70 -18.16 4.15 2.04
N PRO A 71 -18.29 3.26 1.04
CA PRO A 71 -18.95 3.58 -0.23
C PRO A 71 -20.34 4.17 0.04
N ASP A 72 -20.58 5.35 -0.55
CA ASP A 72 -21.78 6.17 -0.41
C ASP A 72 -23.06 5.32 -0.55
N GLU A 73 -24.09 5.55 0.28
CA GLU A 73 -25.33 4.75 0.24
C GLU A 73 -25.95 4.68 -1.16
N LYS A 74 -25.81 5.75 -1.95
CA LYS A 74 -26.30 5.82 -3.33
C LYS A 74 -25.57 4.82 -4.22
N SER A 75 -24.27 4.63 -4.03
CA SER A 75 -23.46 3.67 -4.80
C SER A 75 -23.90 2.23 -4.52
N LYS A 76 -24.18 1.89 -3.25
CA LYS A 76 -24.69 0.57 -2.86
C LYS A 76 -26.09 0.33 -3.43
N ALA A 77 -26.97 1.33 -3.39
CA ALA A 77 -28.31 1.22 -3.92
C ALA A 77 -28.31 1.01 -5.45
N ARG A 78 -27.41 1.67 -6.18
CA ARG A 78 -27.21 1.42 -7.62
C ARG A 78 -26.73 0.00 -7.89
N ALA A 79 -25.69 -0.45 -7.18
CA ALA A 79 -25.17 -1.81 -7.36
C ALA A 79 -26.24 -2.88 -7.10
N ALA A 80 -27.12 -2.68 -6.12
CA ALA A 80 -28.24 -3.60 -5.86
C ALA A 80 -29.26 -3.65 -7.02
N ILE A 81 -29.50 -2.52 -7.70
CA ILE A 81 -30.37 -2.48 -8.87
C ILE A 81 -29.73 -3.18 -10.06
N ASP A 82 -28.43 -2.96 -10.29
CA ASP A 82 -27.69 -3.60 -11.38
C ASP A 82 -27.70 -5.13 -11.22
N LEU A 83 -27.44 -5.62 -10.00
CA LEU A 83 -27.53 -7.05 -9.65
C LEU A 83 -28.95 -7.61 -9.84
N CYS A 84 -29.99 -6.80 -9.61
CA CYS A 84 -31.37 -7.22 -9.83
C CYS A 84 -31.62 -7.49 -11.33
N TRP A 85 -31.15 -6.60 -12.20
CA TRP A 85 -31.29 -6.74 -13.65
C TRP A 85 -30.47 -7.90 -14.21
N GLU A 86 -29.32 -8.20 -13.63
CA GLU A 86 -28.55 -9.40 -13.96
C GLU A 86 -29.38 -10.68 -13.79
N GLY A 87 -30.17 -10.77 -12.70
CA GLY A 87 -31.10 -11.89 -12.48
C GLY A 87 -32.29 -11.95 -13.45
N VAL A 88 -32.64 -10.83 -14.09
CA VAL A 88 -33.65 -10.80 -15.18
C VAL A 88 -33.08 -11.32 -16.48
N ASP A 89 -31.80 -11.04 -16.74
CA ASP A 89 -31.10 -11.45 -17.96
C ASP A 89 -30.61 -12.91 -17.89
N ASP A 90 -30.52 -13.51 -16.69
CA ASP A 90 -30.19 -14.92 -16.50
C ASP A 90 -31.23 -15.86 -17.17
N GLU A 91 -30.76 -16.63 -18.14
CA GLU A 91 -31.56 -17.56 -18.94
C GLU A 91 -31.87 -18.88 -18.19
N LEU A 92 -31.12 -19.19 -17.13
CA LEU A 92 -31.33 -20.40 -16.33
C LEU A 92 -32.60 -20.34 -15.47
N GLN A 93 -33.20 -19.15 -15.32
CA GLN A 93 -34.41 -18.92 -14.53
C GLN A 93 -35.69 -19.17 -15.33
N SER A 94 -36.73 -19.66 -14.65
CA SER A 94 -38.05 -19.85 -15.28
C SER A 94 -38.62 -18.53 -15.81
N LEU A 95 -39.36 -18.59 -16.93
CA LEU A 95 -39.98 -17.39 -17.53
C LEU A 95 -40.93 -16.65 -16.57
N SER A 96 -41.53 -17.35 -15.60
CA SER A 96 -42.33 -16.73 -14.54
C SER A 96 -41.48 -15.98 -13.53
N THR A 97 -40.33 -16.53 -13.11
CA THR A 97 -39.40 -15.88 -12.20
C THR A 97 -38.88 -14.58 -12.79
N ARG A 98 -38.43 -14.61 -14.05
CA ARG A 98 -37.88 -13.43 -14.74
C ARG A 98 -38.88 -12.27 -14.81
N ARG A 99 -40.15 -12.56 -15.08
CA ARG A 99 -41.23 -11.54 -15.11
C ARG A 99 -41.48 -10.93 -13.74
N PHE A 100 -41.49 -11.76 -12.70
CA PHE A 100 -41.65 -11.28 -11.33
C PHE A 100 -40.47 -10.40 -10.91
N VAL A 101 -39.23 -10.86 -11.15
CA VAL A 101 -38.00 -10.12 -10.79
C VAL A 101 -37.96 -8.78 -11.52
N ARG A 102 -38.32 -8.73 -12.81
CA ARG A 102 -38.42 -7.46 -13.56
C ARG A 102 -39.31 -6.44 -12.84
N GLY A 103 -40.49 -6.86 -12.37
CA GLY A 103 -41.38 -5.98 -11.61
C GLY A 103 -40.75 -5.49 -10.31
N THR A 104 -39.97 -6.34 -9.62
CA THR A 104 -39.25 -5.93 -8.40
C THR A 104 -38.11 -4.94 -8.69
N CYS A 105 -37.35 -5.14 -9.78
CA CYS A 105 -36.26 -4.24 -10.14
C CYS A 105 -36.77 -2.85 -10.50
N GLN A 106 -37.90 -2.77 -11.22
CA GLN A 106 -38.54 -1.48 -11.53
C GLN A 106 -38.93 -0.72 -10.26
N MET A 107 -39.54 -1.40 -9.28
CA MET A 107 -39.88 -0.78 -7.99
C MET A 107 -38.64 -0.31 -7.21
N MET A 108 -37.51 -1.00 -7.35
CA MET A 108 -36.23 -0.56 -6.74
C MET A 108 -35.70 0.71 -7.41
N VAL A 109 -35.80 0.82 -8.74
CA VAL A 109 -35.43 2.03 -9.49
C VAL A 109 -36.31 3.21 -9.08
N GLU A 110 -37.63 3.04 -9.02
CA GLU A 110 -38.54 4.11 -8.59
C GLU A 110 -38.23 4.62 -7.17
N LYS A 111 -37.98 3.70 -6.22
CA LYS A 111 -37.58 4.07 -4.86
C LYS A 111 -36.23 4.79 -4.83
N PHE A 112 -35.30 4.38 -5.67
CA PHE A 112 -34.00 5.04 -5.80
C PHE A 112 -34.15 6.46 -6.34
N GLU A 113 -34.93 6.64 -7.41
CA GLU A 113 -35.17 7.94 -8.03
C GLU A 113 -35.94 8.88 -7.10
N ALA A 114 -36.90 8.35 -6.32
CA ALA A 114 -37.59 9.11 -5.29
C ALA A 114 -36.65 9.61 -4.18
N LYS A 115 -35.62 8.84 -3.80
CA LYS A 115 -34.69 9.21 -2.73
C LYS A 115 -33.51 10.07 -3.22
N TYR A 116 -32.98 9.82 -4.42
CA TYR A 116 -31.73 10.40 -4.89
C TYR A 116 -31.83 11.18 -6.22
N GLY A 117 -33.03 11.29 -6.79
CA GLY A 117 -33.30 11.92 -8.07
C GLY A 117 -33.15 10.97 -9.27
N PRO A 118 -33.68 11.36 -10.44
CA PRO A 118 -33.61 10.57 -11.66
C PRO A 118 -32.15 10.30 -12.06
N SER A 119 -31.87 9.08 -12.52
CA SER A 119 -30.51 8.71 -12.95
C SER A 119 -30.50 8.13 -14.37
N PRO A 120 -29.71 8.69 -15.29
CA PRO A 120 -29.69 8.24 -16.68
C PRO A 120 -28.98 6.90 -16.87
N SER A 121 -28.18 6.46 -15.90
CA SER A 121 -27.41 5.22 -15.97
C SER A 121 -28.21 3.97 -15.60
N LEU A 122 -29.37 4.10 -14.95
CA LEU A 122 -30.18 2.96 -14.53
C LEU A 122 -31.14 2.51 -15.63
N ARG A 123 -31.18 1.20 -15.86
CA ARG A 123 -32.12 0.52 -16.77
C ARG A 123 -33.53 0.51 -16.17
N ARG A 124 -34.56 0.73 -17.01
CA ARG A 124 -35.98 0.78 -16.61
C ARG A 124 -36.85 -0.32 -17.27
N ASP A 125 -36.32 -1.02 -18.28
CA ASP A 125 -37.06 -1.94 -19.15
C ASP A 125 -36.33 -3.27 -19.46
#